data_AF-A0A7R7TAQ5-F1
#
_entry.id   AF-A0A7R7TAQ5-F1
#
_cell.length_a   1.000
_cell.length_b   1.000
_cell.length_c   1.000
_cell.angle_alpha   90.00
_cell.angle_beta   90.00
_cell.angle_gamma   90.00
#
_symmetry.space_group_name_H-M   'P 1'
#
loop_
_entity.id
_entity.type
_entity.pdbx_description
1 polymer ?
#
loop_
_entity_poly.entity_id
_entity_poly.type
_entity_poly.pdbx_seq_one_letter_code
_entity_poly.pdbx_strand_id
1 'polypeptide(L)' 'MTLKHGPIKNLDMEGMTMIFAVAKPEILKTLKVGDKVTFEADRVKGRLTVVTIAKSK' A
#
# COMPACT_ATOMS: atom_id res chain seq x y z
N MET A 1 -2.25 6.28 -3.94
CA MET A 1 -0.97 5.96 -4.61
C MET A 1 -1.08 4.65 -5.34
N THR A 2 -0.37 4.51 -6.47
CA THR A 2 -0.31 3.24 -7.21
C THR A 2 0.80 2.38 -6.64
N LEU A 3 0.49 1.16 -6.22
CA LEU A 3 1.45 0.20 -5.71
C LEU A 3 1.38 -1.08 -6.53
N LYS A 4 2.53 -1.57 -6.96
CA LYS A 4 2.70 -2.95 -7.42
C LYS A 4 2.97 -3.80 -6.21
N HIS A 5 2.03 -4.66 -5.85
CA HIS A 5 2.09 -5.45 -4.63
C HIS A 5 2.15 -6.95 -4.94
N GLY A 6 2.73 -7.69 -3.98
CA GLY A 6 2.61 -9.15 -3.95
C GLY A 6 1.24 -9.58 -3.41
N PRO A 7 1.01 -10.89 -3.22
CA PRO A 7 -0.26 -11.38 -2.69
C PRO A 7 -0.56 -10.80 -1.30
N ILE A 8 -1.76 -10.25 -1.13
CA ILE A 8 -2.27 -9.68 0.11
C ILE A 8 -3.34 -10.62 0.68
N LYS A 9 -2.93 -11.47 1.63
CA LYS A 9 -3.78 -12.54 2.18
C LYS A 9 -5.01 -12.02 2.92
N ASN A 10 -4.91 -10.91 3.66
CA ASN A 10 -6.04 -10.39 4.45
C ASN A 10 -7.16 -9.81 3.57
N LEU A 11 -6.85 -9.50 2.30
CA LEU A 11 -7.80 -9.00 1.32
C LEU A 11 -8.12 -10.03 0.23
N ASP A 12 -7.58 -11.26 0.35
CA ASP A 12 -7.69 -12.32 -0.65
C ASP A 12 -7.28 -11.87 -2.07
N MET A 13 -6.22 -11.04 -2.15
CA MET A 13 -5.75 -10.47 -3.42
C MET A 13 -4.44 -11.12 -3.85
N GLU A 14 -4.36 -11.50 -5.12
CA GLU A 14 -3.10 -11.90 -5.73
C GLU A 14 -2.21 -10.69 -6.05
N GLY A 15 -0.97 -10.95 -6.47
CA GLY A 15 -0.02 -9.88 -6.79
C GLY A 15 -0.47 -9.09 -8.03
N MET A 16 -0.81 -7.81 -7.84
CA MET A 16 -1.25 -6.94 -8.93
C MET A 16 -0.79 -5.49 -8.73
N THR A 17 -1.04 -4.65 -9.74
CA THR A 17 -0.78 -3.20 -9.66
C THR A 17 -2.09 -2.47 -9.59
N MET A 18 -2.32 -1.74 -8.50
CA MET A 18 -3.56 -0.99 -8.32
C MET A 18 -3.37 0.24 -7.44
N ILE A 19 -4.44 1.03 -7.34
CA ILE A 19 -4.46 2.27 -6.57
C ILE A 19 -4.97 1.99 -5.16
N PHE A 20 -4.17 2.39 -4.17
CA PHE A 20 -4.57 2.40 -2.76
C PHE A 20 -4.75 3.82 -2.26
N ALA A 21 -5.75 4.04 -1.41
CA ALA A 21 -5.81 5.22 -0.58
C ALA A 21 -4.69 5.19 0.47
N VAL A 22 -4.31 6.35 1.00
CA VAL A 22 -3.26 6.46 2.00
C VAL A 22 -3.86 7.11 3.22
N ALA A 23 -3.76 6.46 4.38
CA ALA A 23 -4.30 7.01 5.61
C ALA A 23 -3.56 8.31 6.04
N LYS A 24 -2.25 8.39 5.78
CA LYS A 24 -1.41 9.55 6.11
C LYS A 24 -0.68 10.09 4.88
N PRO A 25 -0.94 11.33 4.43
CA PRO A 25 -0.27 11.90 3.25
C PRO A 25 1.24 12.06 3.40
N GLU A 26 1.74 12.22 4.63
CA GLU A 26 3.16 12.43 4.94
C GLU A 26 4.05 11.27 4.51
N ILE A 27 3.49 10.06 4.50
CA ILE A 27 4.13 8.85 3.95
C ILE A 27 4.60 9.08 2.51
N LEU A 28 3.80 9.77 1.69
CA LEU A 28 4.12 9.99 0.29
C LEU A 28 5.34 10.88 0.10
N LYS A 29 5.68 11.70 1.10
CA LYS A 29 6.86 12.57 1.06
C LYS A 29 8.16 11.79 1.30
N THR A 30 8.09 10.68 2.03
CA THR A 30 9.26 9.86 2.34
C THR A 30 9.51 8.80 1.28
N LEU A 31 8.51 8.47 0.45
CA LEU A 31 8.58 7.45 -0.59
C LEU A 31 8.78 8.08 -1.97
N LYS A 32 9.60 7.44 -2.81
CA LYS A 32 9.71 7.77 -4.23
C LYS A 32 9.31 6.59 -5.10
N VAL A 33 8.96 6.88 -6.35
CA VAL A 33 8.70 5.84 -7.36
C VAL A 33 9.93 4.94 -7.48
N GLY A 34 9.70 3.63 -7.43
CA GLY A 34 10.76 2.61 -7.45
C GLY A 34 11.26 2.18 -6.07
N ASP A 35 10.89 2.85 -4.98
CA ASP A 35 11.20 2.36 -3.63
C ASP A 35 10.46 1.04 -3.36
N LYS A 36 11.19 0.07 -2.81
CA LYS A 36 10.59 -1.13 -2.24
C LYS A 36 10.05 -0.81 -0.85
N VAL A 37 8.80 -1.15 -0.62
CA VAL A 37 8.09 -0.87 0.62
C VAL A 37 7.34 -2.10 1.09
N THR A 38 7.33 -2.30 2.39
CA THR A 38 6.42 -3.23 3.06
C THR A 38 5.26 -2.41 3.58
N PHE A 39 4.04 -2.78 3.20
CA PHE A 39 2.85 -2.06 3.61
C PHE A 39 1.74 -3.01 4.01
N GLU A 40 0.89 -2.53 4.90
CA GLU A 40 -0.37 -3.18 5.28
C GLU A 40 -1.51 -2.36 4.68
N ALA A 41 -2.41 -3.06 4.00
CA ALA A 41 -3.63 -2.49 3.46
C ALA A 41 -4.85 -3.12 4.12
N ASP A 42 -5.86 -2.29 4.33
CA ASP A 42 -7.14 -2.70 4.89
C ASP A 42 -8.29 -2.01 4.15
N ARG A 43 -9.48 -2.60 4.23
CA ARG A 43 -10.69 -2.10 3.59
C ARG A 43 -11.44 -1.16 4.52
N VAL A 44 -11.02 0.10 4.54
CA VAL A 44 -11.64 1.15 5.36
C VAL A 44 -12.82 1.76 4.60
N LYS A 45 -14.04 1.64 5.15
CA LYS A 45 -15.29 2.17 4.54
C LYS A 45 -15.48 1.73 3.08
N GLY A 46 -15.14 0.46 2.79
CA GLY A 46 -15.24 -0.12 1.45
C GLY A 46 -14.08 0.23 0.50
N ARG A 47 -13.14 1.09 0.89
CA ARG A 47 -11.98 1.51 0.07
C ARG A 47 -10.68 0.86 0.57
N LEU A 48 -9.86 0.40 -0.36
CA LEU A 48 -8.53 -0.12 -0.07
C LEU A 48 -7.61 1.00 0.39
N THR A 49 -7.16 0.93 1.63
CA THR A 49 -6.40 1.98 2.29
C THR A 49 -5.14 1.40 2.92
N VAL A 50 -3.98 1.98 2.61
CA VAL A 50 -2.73 1.68 3.29
C VAL A 50 -2.80 2.27 4.71
N VAL A 51 -2.80 1.39 5.71
CA VAL A 51 -2.81 1.73 7.14
C VAL A 51 -1.40 1.88 7.68
N THR A 52 -0.51 0.97 7.29
CA THR A 52 0.89 0.96 7.71
C THR A 52 1.79 0.83 6.49
N ILE A 53 2.94 1.50 6.51
CA ILE A 53 3.94 1.38 5.46
C ILE A 53 5.31 1.74 5.99
N ALA A 54 6.28 0.95 5.59
CA ALA A 54 7.68 1.11 5.92
C ALA A 54 8.51 0.86 4.66
N LYS A 55 9.65 1.54 4.54
CA LYS A 55 10.63 1.19 3.51
C LYS A 55 11.20 -0.19 3.83
N SER A 56 11.15 -1.08 2.86
CA SER A 56 11.94 -2.30 2.94
C SER A 56 13.40 -1.91 2.76
N LYS A 57 14.29 -2.46 3.60
CA LYS A 57 15.74 -2.34 3.42
C LYS A 57 16.21 -3.06 2.16
#